data_AF-A0A931S374-F1
#
_entry.id   AF-A0A931S374-F1
#
_cell.length_a   1.000
_cell.length_b   1.000
_cell.length_c   1.000
_cell.angle_alpha   90.00
_cell.angle_beta   90.00
_cell.angle_gamma   90.00
#
_symmetry.space_group_name_H-M   'P 1'
#
loop_
_entity.id
_entity.type
_entity.pdbx_description
1 polymer ?
#
loop_
_entity_poly.entity_id
_entity_poly.type
_entity_poly.pdbx_seq_one_letter_code
_entity_poly.pdbx_strand_id
1 'polypeptide(L)'
;MKQLFLAFCALIILVGCGRDQAEIEPVSLEELRSYDIQSLLFEENLEESGTAEIEVHIVDTTTNKSVLCSGQEHGTQIVQRPATTYDDIDANFIQTTGHQITEVREFKFVVVERDSRHCPQALGEYGMKTLGETEILTPEDLGTLELKLKKQNEGHIFLKKRDASPSTAKVSDLANLRLKYVRFQNLTSGEVSQPEVEIHLIDVQTNTILACMGDEQGMDGIDEELVDYDNLFFSFVPTEGVDSNLNLGWLRVVFVERDDGRCPLPFNVHDDRVMSSSRLIDYDTLKKGETLSLSQNVAQFQIADLSFFEQLFSLIPPASFGSLKVISLRPLGILPELPLEFLDPEIEVHLIDAFTQKTIACAVNGLQGVDQNDRLYEGLSAPFEVTWQEAKDPFGPIRVVIVDRDDGKTCPTSTDLTHDDIAAEKTLTYEEMLQGTITFPNSSELLLGF
;
A
#
# COMPACT_ATOMS: atom_id res chain seq x y z
N MET A 1 7.77 -19.64 94.53
CA MET A 1 9.11 -19.87 93.93
C MET A 1 8.91 -20.83 92.77
N LYS A 2 9.09 -20.35 91.53
CA LYS A 2 9.35 -21.05 90.24
C LYS A 2 8.34 -22.14 89.79
N GLN A 3 7.53 -21.86 88.75
CA GLN A 3 7.79 -22.14 87.31
C GLN A 3 7.68 -23.66 87.00
N LEU A 4 7.00 -24.17 85.97
CA LEU A 4 6.96 -23.74 84.56
C LEU A 4 5.86 -24.54 83.81
N PHE A 5 5.01 -23.86 83.00
CA PHE A 5 4.69 -24.09 81.57
C PHE A 5 4.30 -25.50 81.06
N LEU A 6 3.50 -25.72 80.00
CA LEU A 6 2.63 -24.95 79.10
C LEU A 6 2.12 -25.99 78.08
N ALA A 7 0.82 -26.07 77.80
CA ALA A 7 0.28 -26.64 76.56
C ALA A 7 -1.22 -26.30 76.46
N PHE A 8 -1.49 -25.05 76.14
CA PHE A 8 -2.75 -24.59 75.55
C PHE A 8 -2.43 -24.39 74.06
N CYS A 9 -2.99 -25.22 73.18
CA CYS A 9 -3.06 -24.92 71.75
C CYS A 9 -4.50 -25.09 71.30
N ALA A 10 -5.03 -23.95 70.85
CA ALA A 10 -6.36 -23.77 70.31
C ALA A 10 -6.54 -24.56 69.01
N LEU A 11 -7.67 -25.25 68.92
CA LEU A 11 -8.22 -25.80 67.68
C LEU A 11 -9.04 -24.67 67.01
N ILE A 12 -8.35 -23.84 66.22
CA ILE A 12 -8.96 -22.92 65.23
C ILE A 12 -8.19 -23.15 63.94
N ILE A 13 -8.65 -24.07 63.08
CA ILE A 13 -8.16 -24.22 61.70
C ILE A 13 -9.32 -24.66 60.77
N LEU A 14 -9.72 -23.70 59.93
CA LEU A 14 -10.12 -23.81 58.52
C LEU A 14 -11.36 -24.64 58.15
N VAL A 15 -12.53 -24.00 58.15
CA VAL A 15 -13.48 -24.12 57.03
C VAL A 15 -13.39 -22.80 56.26
N GLY A 16 -12.28 -22.63 55.56
CA GLY A 16 -12.15 -21.57 54.56
C GLY A 16 -13.03 -21.96 53.38
N CYS A 17 -13.90 -21.04 52.96
CA CYS A 17 -14.66 -21.12 51.73
C CYS A 17 -13.72 -21.45 50.57
N GLY A 18 -13.73 -22.70 50.11
CA GLY A 18 -13.37 -23.04 48.74
C GLY A 18 -14.42 -22.42 47.83
N ARG A 19 -14.29 -21.12 47.56
CA ARG A 19 -14.73 -20.61 46.26
C ARG A 19 -13.75 -21.24 45.29
N ASP A 20 -14.24 -22.21 44.53
CA ASP A 20 -13.63 -22.57 43.26
C ASP A 20 -13.46 -21.26 42.48
N GLN A 21 -12.25 -20.68 42.53
CA GLN A 21 -11.87 -19.67 41.56
C GLN A 21 -11.83 -20.45 40.25
N ALA A 22 -12.87 -20.28 39.43
CA ALA A 22 -12.87 -20.80 38.08
C ALA A 22 -11.53 -20.39 37.45
N GLU A 23 -10.74 -21.38 37.07
CA GLU A 23 -9.44 -21.13 36.46
C GLU A 23 -9.70 -20.43 35.13
N ILE A 24 -9.28 -19.16 35.01
CA ILE A 24 -9.39 -18.41 33.76
C ILE A 24 -8.49 -19.09 32.74
N GLU A 25 -9.10 -19.69 31.70
CA GLU A 25 -8.37 -20.27 30.59
C GLU A 25 -7.64 -19.16 29.82
N PRO A 26 -6.37 -19.36 29.43
CA PRO A 26 -5.66 -18.37 28.62
C PRO A 26 -6.21 -18.33 27.19
N VAL A 27 -6.20 -17.15 26.57
CA VAL A 27 -6.44 -16.96 25.13
C VAL A 27 -5.11 -16.89 24.39
N SER A 28 -5.04 -17.54 23.23
CA SER A 28 -3.86 -17.47 22.38
C SER A 28 -3.75 -16.09 21.70
N LEU A 29 -2.52 -15.66 21.41
CA LEU A 29 -2.34 -14.44 20.61
C LEU A 29 -2.92 -14.60 19.20
N GLU A 30 -2.93 -15.81 18.64
CA GLU A 30 -3.57 -16.06 17.34
C GLU A 30 -5.06 -15.78 17.37
N GLU A 31 -5.76 -16.17 18.44
CA GLU A 31 -7.17 -15.85 18.62
C GLU A 31 -7.38 -14.34 18.77
N LEU A 32 -6.56 -13.65 19.57
CA LEU A 32 -6.66 -12.18 19.70
C LEU A 32 -6.40 -11.44 18.38
N ARG A 33 -5.46 -11.93 17.55
CA ARG A 33 -5.16 -11.36 16.22
C ARG A 33 -6.25 -11.62 15.18
N SER A 34 -7.18 -12.52 15.47
CA SER A 34 -8.38 -12.72 14.65
C SER A 34 -9.43 -11.64 14.85
N TYR A 35 -9.25 -10.71 15.79
CA TYR A 35 -10.15 -9.56 15.95
C TYR A 35 -9.59 -8.34 15.22
N ASP A 36 -10.48 -7.60 14.58
CA ASP A 36 -10.22 -6.31 13.95
C ASP A 36 -10.94 -5.21 14.71
N ILE A 37 -10.30 -4.04 14.82
CA ILE A 37 -10.92 -2.82 15.32
C ILE A 37 -11.79 -2.27 14.19
N GLN A 38 -13.10 -2.26 14.42
CA GLN A 38 -14.09 -1.74 13.47
C GLN A 38 -14.35 -0.26 13.70
N SER A 39 -14.45 0.13 14.97
CA SER A 39 -14.74 1.51 15.34
C SER A 39 -14.04 1.93 16.62
N LEU A 40 -13.66 3.20 16.67
CA LEU A 40 -13.11 3.87 17.84
C LEU A 40 -13.93 5.15 18.09
N LEU A 41 -14.44 5.27 19.31
CA LEU A 41 -15.16 6.44 19.78
C LEU A 41 -14.43 7.05 20.96
N PHE A 42 -14.17 8.36 20.89
CA PHE A 42 -13.78 9.17 22.03
C PHE A 42 -14.94 10.14 22.36
N GLU A 43 -15.45 10.10 23.58
CA GLU A 43 -16.57 10.93 24.05
C GLU A 43 -16.16 12.37 24.38
N GLU A 44 -14.87 12.61 24.67
CA GLU A 44 -14.34 13.94 24.99
C GLU A 44 -13.30 14.41 23.96
N ASN A 45 -13.15 15.74 23.84
CA ASN A 45 -12.10 16.37 23.04
C ASN A 45 -10.75 16.16 23.73
N LEU A 46 -9.84 15.37 23.14
CA LEU A 46 -8.41 15.47 23.40
C LEU A 46 -7.99 16.92 23.16
N GLU A 47 -7.13 17.48 24.02
CA GLU A 47 -6.46 18.74 23.72
C GLU A 47 -5.76 18.62 22.35
N GLU A 48 -5.96 19.59 21.46
CA GLU A 48 -5.44 19.62 20.08
C GLU A 48 -3.91 19.48 20.08
N SER A 49 -3.41 18.26 19.94
CA SER A 49 -2.12 18.00 19.36
C SER A 49 -2.34 17.84 17.86
N GLY A 50 -1.83 18.79 17.08
CA GLY A 50 -1.72 18.59 15.64
C GLY A 50 -0.90 17.32 15.40
N THR A 51 -1.38 16.49 14.48
CA THR A 51 -0.68 15.31 13.90
C THR A 51 -0.38 14.12 14.82
N ALA A 52 -1.13 13.97 15.92
CA ALA A 52 -1.03 12.78 16.78
C ALA A 52 -1.32 11.48 16.04
N GLU A 53 -0.39 10.52 16.05
CA GLU A 53 -0.65 9.17 15.54
C GLU A 53 -1.23 8.28 16.63
N ILE A 54 -2.28 7.53 16.28
CA ILE A 54 -3.03 6.72 17.23
C ILE A 54 -2.70 5.24 17.05
N GLU A 55 -2.30 4.59 18.14
CA GLU A 55 -2.09 3.15 18.20
C GLU A 55 -2.98 2.51 19.26
N VAL A 56 -3.39 1.28 19.00
CA VAL A 56 -4.13 0.45 19.95
C VAL A 56 -3.29 -0.75 20.31
N HIS A 57 -3.01 -0.93 21.59
CA HIS A 57 -2.21 -2.02 22.12
C HIS A 57 -3.07 -2.97 22.94
N ILE A 58 -2.80 -4.27 22.80
CA ILE A 58 -3.25 -5.27 23.77
C ILE A 58 -2.08 -5.50 24.74
N VAL A 59 -2.34 -5.27 26.02
CA VAL A 59 -1.34 -5.35 27.09
C VAL A 59 -1.69 -6.51 28.01
N ASP A 60 -0.75 -7.44 28.18
CA ASP A 60 -0.84 -8.48 29.21
C ASP A 60 -0.72 -7.82 30.59
N THR A 61 -1.72 -7.97 31.45
CA THR A 61 -1.75 -7.33 32.78
C THR A 61 -0.76 -7.97 33.74
N THR A 62 -0.36 -9.22 33.51
CA THR A 62 0.58 -9.95 34.38
C THR A 62 1.99 -9.40 34.23
N THR A 63 2.41 -9.19 32.98
CA THR A 63 3.75 -8.66 32.68
C THR A 63 3.76 -7.14 32.46
N ASN A 64 2.59 -6.53 32.33
CA ASN A 64 2.39 -5.13 31.93
C ASN A 64 3.12 -4.78 30.62
N LYS A 65 3.17 -5.74 29.69
CA LYS A 65 3.82 -5.59 28.39
C LYS A 65 2.78 -5.61 27.29
N SER A 66 3.00 -4.77 26.27
CA SER A 66 2.29 -4.91 25.00
C SER A 66 2.62 -6.28 24.42
N VAL A 67 1.58 -7.00 23.98
CA VAL A 67 1.71 -8.29 23.29
C VAL A 67 1.31 -8.17 21.83
N LEU A 68 0.31 -7.34 21.55
CA LEU A 68 -0.14 -7.00 20.21
C LEU A 68 -0.30 -5.48 20.09
N CYS A 69 -0.20 -4.96 18.88
CA CYS A 69 -0.51 -3.57 18.57
C CYS A 69 -1.14 -3.43 17.18
N SER A 70 -1.82 -2.30 16.98
CA SER A 70 -2.35 -1.85 15.70
C SER A 70 -2.02 -0.37 15.55
N GLY A 71 -1.27 -0.03 14.51
CA GLY A 71 -0.90 1.34 14.14
C GLY A 71 -1.40 1.71 12.75
N GLN A 72 -0.88 2.80 12.16
CA GLN A 72 -1.35 3.33 10.89
C GLN A 72 -1.26 2.32 9.74
N GLU A 73 -0.15 1.60 9.63
CA GLU A 73 0.04 0.50 8.66
C GLU A 73 -1.00 -0.62 8.82
N HIS A 74 -1.53 -0.73 10.03
CA HIS A 74 -2.43 -1.80 10.41
C HIS A 74 -3.89 -1.35 10.41
N GLY A 75 -4.21 -0.17 9.87
CA GLY A 75 -5.58 0.29 9.65
C GLY A 75 -6.01 1.48 10.52
N THR A 76 -5.19 1.95 11.48
CA THR A 76 -5.58 3.08 12.37
C THR A 76 -5.28 4.46 11.80
N GLN A 77 -4.84 4.58 10.54
CA GLN A 77 -4.47 5.85 9.90
C GLN A 77 -5.59 6.89 9.85
N ILE A 78 -6.87 6.47 9.88
CA ILE A 78 -8.00 7.41 9.88
C ILE A 78 -8.17 8.13 11.22
N VAL A 79 -7.62 7.56 12.28
CA VAL A 79 -7.84 7.97 13.66
C VAL A 79 -6.84 9.10 13.96
N GLN A 80 -7.23 10.32 13.63
CA GLN A 80 -6.33 11.49 13.71
C GLN A 80 -6.82 12.58 14.66
N ARG A 81 -8.08 12.51 15.12
CA ARG A 81 -8.72 13.58 15.90
C ARG A 81 -9.62 13.03 17.02
N PRO A 82 -9.63 13.65 18.19
CA PRO A 82 -10.61 13.34 19.23
C PRO A 82 -12.07 13.68 18.89
N ALA A 83 -12.99 13.28 19.79
CA ALA A 83 -14.42 13.59 19.75
C ALA A 83 -15.10 13.26 18.40
N THR A 84 -14.58 12.24 17.74
CA THR A 84 -15.07 11.73 16.46
C THR A 84 -15.33 10.25 16.62
N THR A 85 -16.40 9.77 16.01
CA THR A 85 -16.59 8.34 15.79
C THR A 85 -15.83 7.97 14.53
N TYR A 86 -14.85 7.09 14.67
CA TYR A 86 -14.15 6.49 13.54
C TYR A 86 -14.78 5.15 13.27
N ASP A 87 -15.58 5.05 12.21
CA ASP A 87 -16.16 3.79 11.78
C ASP A 87 -15.41 3.23 10.57
N ASP A 88 -15.60 1.94 10.32
CA ASP A 88 -14.98 1.19 9.23
C ASP A 88 -13.44 1.30 9.19
N ILE A 89 -12.81 1.25 10.37
CA ILE A 89 -11.35 1.29 10.51
C ILE A 89 -10.72 0.03 9.93
N ASP A 90 -11.32 -1.14 10.17
CA ASP A 90 -10.81 -2.46 9.76
C ASP A 90 -9.34 -2.68 10.14
N ALA A 91 -8.95 -2.25 11.35
CA ALA A 91 -7.59 -2.31 11.83
C ALA A 91 -7.24 -3.65 12.48
N ASN A 92 -6.12 -4.26 12.10
CA ASN A 92 -5.71 -5.58 12.56
C ASN A 92 -4.57 -5.52 13.59
N PHE A 93 -4.56 -6.49 14.49
CA PHE A 93 -3.48 -6.61 15.46
C PHE A 93 -2.29 -7.42 14.93
N ILE A 94 -1.09 -6.88 15.11
CA ILE A 94 0.17 -7.56 14.87
C ILE A 94 0.92 -7.79 16.18
N GLN A 95 1.80 -8.80 16.21
CA GLN A 95 2.57 -9.11 17.41
C GLN A 95 3.67 -8.08 17.64
N THR A 96 3.78 -7.61 18.88
CA THR A 96 4.83 -6.67 19.24
C THR A 96 6.20 -7.35 19.30
N THR A 97 7.24 -6.65 18.87
CA THR A 97 8.61 -7.16 18.90
C THR A 97 9.20 -7.17 20.33
N GLY A 98 10.18 -8.04 20.56
CA GLY A 98 10.95 -8.09 21.80
C GLY A 98 10.42 -9.00 22.90
N HIS A 99 9.25 -9.63 22.72
CA HIS A 99 8.64 -10.53 23.71
C HIS A 99 8.09 -11.82 23.08
N GLN A 100 8.40 -12.97 23.69
CA GLN A 100 7.87 -14.28 23.30
C GLN A 100 6.67 -14.66 24.17
N ILE A 101 5.61 -13.85 24.11
CA ILE A 101 4.33 -14.20 24.72
C ILE A 101 3.48 -14.87 23.63
N THR A 102 2.86 -16.01 23.93
CA THR A 102 2.01 -16.76 22.99
C THR A 102 0.55 -16.85 23.44
N GLU A 103 0.30 -16.58 24.73
CA GLU A 103 -1.02 -16.63 25.35
C GLU A 103 -1.10 -15.61 26.49
N VAL A 104 -2.31 -15.15 26.79
CA VAL A 104 -2.60 -14.22 27.90
C VAL A 104 -3.85 -14.66 28.64
N ARG A 105 -3.91 -14.46 29.96
CA ARG A 105 -5.09 -14.78 30.78
C ARG A 105 -5.94 -13.55 31.08
N GLU A 106 -5.27 -12.44 31.34
CA GLU A 106 -5.86 -11.16 31.63
C GLU A 106 -5.13 -10.11 30.79
N PHE A 107 -5.90 -9.24 30.13
CA PHE A 107 -5.35 -8.23 29.23
C PHE A 107 -6.17 -6.95 29.30
N LYS A 108 -5.66 -5.87 28.71
CA LYS A 108 -6.41 -4.64 28.49
C LYS A 108 -6.06 -4.04 27.15
N PHE A 109 -6.99 -3.30 26.56
CA PHE A 109 -6.69 -2.45 25.42
C PHE A 109 -6.22 -1.10 25.93
N VAL A 110 -5.16 -0.57 25.33
CA VAL A 110 -4.60 0.73 25.64
C VAL A 110 -4.48 1.50 24.33
N VAL A 111 -5.17 2.64 24.26
CA VAL A 111 -5.09 3.55 23.13
C VAL A 111 -4.11 4.65 23.48
N VAL A 112 -3.13 4.87 22.61
CA VAL A 112 -2.05 5.84 22.83
C VAL A 112 -1.92 6.77 21.64
N GLU A 113 -1.52 7.99 21.95
CA GLU A 113 -0.94 8.94 21.01
C GLU A 113 0.59 8.78 21.05
N ARG A 114 1.21 8.67 19.88
CA ARG A 114 2.64 8.43 19.73
C ARG A 114 3.32 9.40 18.75
N ASP A 115 4.56 9.78 19.12
CA ASP A 115 5.35 10.79 18.41
C ASP A 115 6.61 10.26 17.71
N SER A 116 7.03 8.99 17.89
CA SER A 116 8.34 8.53 17.32
C SER A 116 8.63 7.02 17.23
N ARG A 117 7.86 6.14 17.89
CA ARG A 117 8.07 4.67 17.79
C ARG A 117 6.76 4.01 17.42
N HIS A 118 6.69 3.39 16.26
CA HIS A 118 5.44 2.81 15.77
C HIS A 118 5.38 1.30 16.07
N CYS A 119 4.18 0.75 16.05
CA CYS A 119 3.92 -0.69 15.99
C CYS A 119 4.81 -1.31 14.88
N PRO A 120 5.47 -2.46 15.09
CA PRO A 120 5.33 -3.44 16.16
C PRO A 120 6.08 -3.16 17.47
N GLN A 121 6.65 -1.99 17.71
CA GLN A 121 7.42 -1.79 18.95
C GLN A 121 6.51 -1.79 20.19
N ALA A 122 6.87 -2.60 21.20
CA ALA A 122 6.15 -2.66 22.46
C ALA A 122 6.05 -1.28 23.15
N LEU A 123 5.01 -1.10 23.98
CA LEU A 123 4.87 0.08 24.83
C LEU A 123 6.09 0.17 25.78
N GLY A 124 6.89 1.23 25.61
CA GLY A 124 8.03 1.57 26.48
C GLY A 124 7.70 2.70 27.46
N GLU A 125 8.65 3.12 28.30
CA GLU A 125 8.42 4.17 29.31
C GLU A 125 8.47 5.62 28.76
N TYR A 126 8.88 5.83 27.51
CA TYR A 126 9.15 7.18 26.98
C TYR A 126 8.07 7.68 26.02
N GLY A 127 7.56 8.89 26.28
CA GLY A 127 6.96 9.77 25.27
C GLY A 127 5.58 9.40 24.72
N MET A 128 4.79 8.58 25.40
CA MET A 128 3.46 8.18 24.93
C MET A 128 2.38 8.78 25.83
N LYS A 129 1.34 9.35 25.23
CA LYS A 129 0.16 9.83 25.95
C LYS A 129 -0.94 8.78 25.84
N THR A 130 -1.31 8.16 26.96
CA THR A 130 -2.43 7.23 27.00
C THR A 130 -3.74 7.98 26.91
N LEU A 131 -4.49 7.76 25.84
CA LEU A 131 -5.76 8.43 25.55
C LEU A 131 -6.95 7.72 26.19
N GLY A 132 -6.83 6.41 26.37
CA GLY A 132 -7.83 5.57 27.02
C GLY A 132 -7.29 4.17 27.27
N GLU A 133 -7.84 3.49 28.28
CA GLU A 133 -7.57 2.07 28.53
C GLU A 133 -8.86 1.36 28.97
N THR A 134 -9.03 0.10 28.63
CA THR A 134 -10.15 -0.70 29.13
C THR A 134 -9.92 -1.12 30.58
N GLU A 135 -10.95 -1.67 31.23
CA GLU A 135 -10.73 -2.51 32.40
C GLU A 135 -9.92 -3.75 32.03
N ILE A 136 -9.49 -4.50 33.05
CA ILE A 136 -8.91 -5.82 32.86
C ILE A 136 -9.99 -6.73 32.27
N LEU A 137 -9.66 -7.32 31.14
CA LEU A 137 -10.49 -8.23 30.36
C LEU A 137 -9.94 -9.65 30.48
N THR A 138 -10.85 -10.59 30.34
CA THR A 138 -10.62 -12.02 30.19
C THR A 138 -11.10 -12.48 28.80
N PRO A 139 -10.79 -13.71 28.38
CA PRO A 139 -11.24 -14.20 27.07
C PRO A 139 -12.76 -14.19 26.89
N GLU A 140 -13.53 -14.36 27.99
CA GLU A 140 -14.99 -14.31 27.95
C GLU A 140 -15.51 -12.92 27.55
N ASP A 141 -14.77 -11.85 27.85
CA ASP A 141 -15.15 -10.48 27.54
C ASP A 141 -15.01 -10.14 26.04
N LEU A 142 -14.26 -10.93 25.26
CA LEU A 142 -14.17 -10.75 23.80
C LEU A 142 -15.52 -10.97 23.10
N GLY A 143 -16.46 -11.66 23.74
CA GLY A 143 -17.80 -11.89 23.22
C GLY A 143 -18.69 -10.64 23.19
N THR A 144 -18.35 -9.58 23.94
CA THR A 144 -19.19 -8.37 24.02
C THR A 144 -18.98 -7.41 22.85
N LEU A 145 -17.89 -7.56 22.08
CA LEU A 145 -17.51 -6.79 20.88
C LEU A 145 -17.45 -5.25 21.03
N GLU A 146 -17.96 -4.69 22.12
CA GLU A 146 -17.88 -3.29 22.52
C GLU A 146 -17.17 -3.22 23.87
N LEU A 147 -16.08 -2.45 23.93
CA LEU A 147 -15.21 -2.32 25.10
C LEU A 147 -15.11 -0.86 25.52
N LYS A 148 -15.53 -0.56 26.76
CA LYS A 148 -15.48 0.81 27.28
C LYS A 148 -14.06 1.21 27.71
N LEU A 149 -13.61 2.36 27.22
CA LEU A 149 -12.39 3.05 27.66
C LEU A 149 -12.67 3.87 28.92
N LYS A 150 -11.81 3.69 29.92
CA LYS A 150 -11.85 4.37 31.22
C LYS A 150 -10.49 5.02 31.45
N LYS A 151 -10.30 6.28 31.05
CA LYS A 151 -9.25 7.25 31.50
C LYS A 151 -9.01 8.32 30.43
N GLN A 152 -8.79 9.56 30.88
CA GLN A 152 -8.57 10.79 30.08
C GLN A 152 -9.69 11.16 29.09
N ASN A 153 -10.25 10.20 28.35
CA ASN A 153 -11.43 10.37 27.50
C ASN A 153 -12.27 9.10 27.65
N GLU A 154 -13.52 9.23 28.09
CA GLU A 154 -14.46 8.12 27.99
C GLU A 154 -14.65 7.77 26.51
N GLY A 155 -14.90 6.51 26.18
CA GLY A 155 -14.90 6.06 24.80
C GLY A 155 -15.19 4.58 24.65
N HIS A 156 -15.22 4.10 23.41
CA HIS A 156 -15.53 2.71 23.09
C HIS A 156 -14.63 2.20 21.97
N ILE A 157 -14.15 0.96 22.11
CA ILE A 157 -13.54 0.19 21.04
C ILE A 157 -14.54 -0.86 20.60
N PHE A 158 -14.87 -0.87 19.32
CA PHE A 158 -15.66 -1.92 18.71
C PHE A 158 -14.75 -2.89 17.98
N LEU A 159 -14.81 -4.16 18.37
CA LEU A 159 -14.08 -5.26 17.78
C LEU A 159 -15.01 -6.13 16.95
N LYS A 160 -14.48 -6.75 15.91
CA LYS A 160 -15.17 -7.80 15.16
C LYS A 160 -14.21 -8.94 14.93
N LYS A 161 -14.68 -10.17 15.17
CA LYS A 161 -13.93 -11.35 14.78
C LYS A 161 -13.91 -11.47 13.26
N ARG A 162 -12.72 -11.52 12.68
CA ARG A 162 -12.49 -11.68 11.25
C ARG A 162 -13.01 -13.03 10.79
N ASP A 163 -13.66 -13.02 9.64
CA ASP A 163 -14.05 -14.27 8.98
C ASP A 163 -12.79 -15.01 8.50
N ALA A 164 -12.89 -16.33 8.37
CA ALA A 164 -11.80 -17.14 7.81
C ALA A 164 -11.40 -16.61 6.43
N SER A 165 -10.11 -16.71 6.08
CA SER A 165 -9.62 -16.26 4.77
C SER A 165 -10.49 -16.84 3.65
N PRO A 166 -11.07 -16.00 2.79
CA PRO A 166 -11.98 -16.46 1.75
C PRO A 166 -11.25 -17.05 0.54
N SER A 167 -9.93 -16.89 0.44
CA SER A 167 -9.17 -17.20 -0.78
C SER A 167 -8.33 -18.47 -0.67
N THR A 168 -8.29 -19.23 -1.77
CA THR A 168 -7.31 -20.31 -2.00
C THR A 168 -6.19 -19.88 -2.94
N ALA A 169 -6.15 -18.61 -3.34
CA ALA A 169 -5.11 -18.06 -4.20
C ALA A 169 -3.74 -18.07 -3.51
N LYS A 170 -2.69 -17.98 -4.30
CA LYS A 170 -1.30 -17.99 -3.86
C LYS A 170 -0.62 -16.66 -4.14
N VAL A 171 0.51 -16.40 -3.47
CA VAL A 171 1.37 -15.24 -3.75
C VAL A 171 1.77 -15.18 -5.23
N SER A 172 2.01 -16.32 -5.88
CA SER A 172 2.28 -16.36 -7.33
C SER A 172 1.18 -15.74 -8.19
N ASP A 173 -0.07 -15.74 -7.72
CA ASP A 173 -1.22 -15.23 -8.46
C ASP A 173 -1.32 -13.69 -8.38
N LEU A 174 -0.59 -13.05 -7.46
CA LEU A 174 -0.50 -11.59 -7.37
C LEU A 174 0.19 -10.98 -8.59
N ALA A 175 1.11 -11.72 -9.23
CA ALA A 175 1.77 -11.29 -10.45
C ALA A 175 0.82 -11.14 -11.65
N ASN A 176 -0.44 -11.60 -11.55
CA ASN A 176 -1.46 -11.39 -12.56
C ASN A 176 -2.32 -10.14 -12.29
N LEU A 177 -2.22 -9.53 -11.11
CA LEU A 177 -2.94 -8.30 -10.81
C LEU A 177 -2.28 -7.11 -11.52
N ARG A 178 -3.10 -6.20 -12.03
CA ARG A 178 -2.67 -4.93 -12.63
C ARG A 178 -3.41 -3.76 -12.02
N LEU A 179 -2.71 -2.65 -11.79
CA LEU A 179 -3.34 -1.37 -11.50
C LEU A 179 -3.95 -0.84 -12.79
N LYS A 180 -5.25 -0.54 -12.78
CA LYS A 180 -6.02 -0.02 -13.92
C LYS A 180 -6.27 1.47 -13.85
N TYR A 181 -6.50 1.95 -12.64
CA TYR A 181 -6.92 3.32 -12.37
C TYR A 181 -6.36 3.73 -11.02
N VAL A 182 -5.87 4.96 -10.94
CA VAL A 182 -5.60 5.63 -9.66
C VAL A 182 -5.96 7.11 -9.79
N ARG A 183 -6.48 7.66 -8.70
CA ARG A 183 -6.73 9.09 -8.56
C ARG A 183 -6.45 9.47 -7.13
N PHE A 184 -5.59 10.46 -6.94
CA PHE A 184 -5.33 11.02 -5.62
C PHE A 184 -6.22 12.24 -5.33
N GLN A 185 -6.67 12.35 -4.08
CA GLN A 185 -7.41 13.50 -3.55
C GLN A 185 -6.72 13.89 -2.24
N ASN A 186 -6.01 15.02 -2.22
CA ASN A 186 -5.16 15.53 -1.13
C ASN A 186 -3.79 14.84 -0.99
N LEU A 187 -2.97 14.91 -2.04
CA LEU A 187 -1.57 14.45 -2.05
C LEU A 187 -0.62 15.42 -1.31
N THR A 188 -1.13 16.37 -0.54
CA THR A 188 -0.32 17.36 0.19
C THR A 188 0.60 16.70 1.22
N SER A 189 1.73 16.15 0.79
CA SER A 189 2.94 16.03 1.59
C SER A 189 3.54 17.43 1.63
N GLY A 190 3.60 18.02 2.82
CA GLY A 190 3.92 19.43 3.00
C GLY A 190 5.35 19.83 2.61
N GLU A 191 6.17 18.93 2.06
CA GLU A 191 7.61 19.15 1.88
C GLU A 191 8.22 18.58 0.58
N VAL A 192 7.54 17.71 -0.19
CA VAL A 192 8.10 17.11 -1.41
C VAL A 192 7.23 17.48 -2.61
N SER A 193 7.84 18.07 -3.65
CA SER A 193 7.11 18.54 -4.83
C SER A 193 6.64 17.42 -5.77
N GLN A 194 7.12 16.20 -5.57
CA GLN A 194 6.82 15.01 -6.37
C GLN A 194 6.98 13.76 -5.47
N PRO A 195 5.91 13.24 -4.86
CA PRO A 195 6.02 12.03 -4.04
C PRO A 195 6.19 10.81 -4.95
N GLU A 196 7.26 10.02 -4.73
CA GLU A 196 7.42 8.69 -5.32
C GLU A 196 6.45 7.74 -4.61
N VAL A 197 5.36 7.37 -5.29
CA VAL A 197 4.29 6.56 -4.69
C VAL A 197 4.45 5.09 -5.06
N GLU A 198 4.59 4.24 -4.03
CA GLU A 198 4.50 2.78 -4.18
C GLU A 198 3.18 2.23 -3.64
N ILE A 199 2.69 1.16 -4.26
CA ILE A 199 1.53 0.39 -3.79
C ILE A 199 2.00 -1.00 -3.34
N HIS A 200 1.69 -1.33 -2.09
CA HIS A 200 2.06 -2.59 -1.44
C HIS A 200 0.81 -3.43 -1.14
N LEU A 201 0.90 -4.75 -1.38
CA LEU A 201 -0.09 -5.74 -0.96
C LEU A 201 0.43 -6.49 0.26
N ILE A 202 -0.25 -6.33 1.39
CA ILE A 202 0.15 -6.89 2.68
C ILE A 202 -0.79 -8.03 3.07
N ASP A 203 -0.23 -9.17 3.47
CA ASP A 203 -0.99 -10.19 4.19
C ASP A 203 -1.29 -9.73 5.61
N VAL A 204 -2.56 -9.58 5.94
CA VAL A 204 -3.02 -9.04 7.21
C VAL A 204 -2.72 -9.99 8.37
N GLN A 205 -2.66 -11.30 8.11
CA GLN A 205 -2.44 -12.31 9.15
C GLN A 205 -0.97 -12.45 9.52
N THR A 206 -0.03 -12.29 8.61
CA THR A 206 1.40 -12.36 8.90
C THR A 206 2.07 -10.99 8.95
N ASN A 207 1.37 -9.94 8.53
CA ASN A 207 1.92 -8.61 8.28
C ASN A 207 3.12 -8.66 7.33
N THR A 208 3.06 -9.53 6.33
CA THR A 208 4.12 -9.68 5.34
C THR A 208 3.72 -8.92 4.10
N ILE A 209 4.60 -8.04 3.62
CA ILE A 209 4.46 -7.41 2.31
C ILE A 209 4.70 -8.53 1.29
N LEU A 210 3.67 -8.85 0.51
CA LEU A 210 3.66 -9.98 -0.42
C LEU A 210 4.10 -9.58 -1.82
N ALA A 211 3.68 -8.39 -2.24
CA ALA A 211 4.00 -7.83 -3.54
C ALA A 211 3.92 -6.31 -3.47
N CYS A 212 4.59 -5.64 -4.38
CA CYS A 212 4.54 -4.20 -4.53
C CYS A 212 4.56 -3.79 -6.00
N MET A 213 4.32 -2.52 -6.24
CA MET A 213 4.59 -1.82 -7.49
C MET A 213 5.06 -0.41 -7.14
N GLY A 214 6.02 0.09 -7.88
CA GLY A 214 6.49 1.47 -7.81
C GLY A 214 6.97 1.95 -9.17
N ASP A 215 7.85 2.92 -9.13
CA ASP A 215 8.54 3.56 -10.24
C ASP A 215 8.95 2.57 -11.34
N GLU A 216 9.80 1.59 -11.00
CA GLU A 216 10.29 0.57 -11.93
C GLU A 216 9.20 -0.39 -12.50
N GLN A 217 7.96 -0.29 -12.02
CA GLN A 217 6.81 -1.02 -12.54
C GLN A 217 5.85 -0.13 -13.35
N GLY A 218 6.27 1.11 -13.63
CA GLY A 218 5.58 2.10 -14.45
C GLY A 218 4.83 3.16 -13.64
N MET A 219 5.00 3.23 -12.32
CA MET A 219 4.40 4.33 -11.54
C MET A 219 5.15 5.67 -11.68
N ASP A 220 6.25 5.67 -12.41
CA ASP A 220 6.97 6.87 -12.86
C ASP A 220 6.01 7.86 -13.52
N GLY A 221 5.82 9.03 -12.91
CA GLY A 221 4.94 10.09 -13.43
C GLY A 221 3.49 10.05 -12.93
N ILE A 222 3.18 9.26 -11.90
CA ILE A 222 1.93 9.43 -11.13
C ILE A 222 2.18 10.35 -9.92
N ASP A 223 2.31 11.64 -10.16
CA ASP A 223 2.73 12.63 -9.14
C ASP A 223 1.70 13.76 -8.91
N GLU A 224 0.75 13.95 -9.84
CA GLU A 224 -0.26 15.01 -9.71
C GLU A 224 -1.51 14.63 -8.91
N GLU A 225 -1.94 15.53 -8.03
CA GLU A 225 -3.23 15.46 -7.34
C GLU A 225 -4.42 15.79 -8.26
N LEU A 226 -5.58 15.18 -7.99
CA LEU A 226 -6.84 15.44 -8.70
C LEU A 226 -6.83 15.07 -10.19
N VAL A 227 -5.76 14.40 -10.66
CA VAL A 227 -5.68 13.78 -11.97
C VAL A 227 -6.23 12.35 -11.88
N ASP A 228 -7.07 12.02 -12.86
CA ASP A 228 -7.58 10.67 -13.07
C ASP A 228 -6.60 9.93 -13.98
N TYR A 229 -5.75 9.08 -13.41
CA TYR A 229 -4.87 8.21 -14.18
C TYR A 229 -5.65 6.94 -14.53
N ASP A 230 -6.03 6.80 -15.79
CA ASP A 230 -6.81 5.67 -16.29
C ASP A 230 -6.02 4.82 -17.29
N ASN A 231 -6.53 3.62 -17.56
CA ASN A 231 -5.89 2.66 -18.45
C ASN A 231 -4.43 2.40 -18.06
N LEU A 232 -4.18 2.28 -16.76
CA LEU A 232 -2.89 1.84 -16.24
C LEU A 232 -2.76 0.34 -16.41
N PHE A 233 -1.52 -0.15 -16.54
CA PHE A 233 -1.21 -1.58 -16.72
C PHE A 233 0.02 -1.99 -15.92
N PHE A 234 0.20 -1.40 -14.75
CA PHE A 234 1.36 -1.67 -13.90
C PHE A 234 1.18 -3.00 -13.21
N SER A 235 2.26 -3.78 -13.15
CA SER A 235 2.23 -5.14 -12.62
C SER A 235 2.78 -5.16 -11.20
N PHE A 236 2.10 -5.89 -10.32
CA PHE A 236 2.69 -6.22 -9.03
C PHE A 236 3.85 -7.19 -9.23
N VAL A 237 4.97 -6.91 -8.59
CA VAL A 237 6.10 -7.84 -8.46
C VAL A 237 6.10 -8.44 -7.05
N PRO A 238 6.28 -9.76 -6.90
CA PRO A 238 6.40 -10.37 -5.59
C PRO A 238 7.59 -9.79 -4.82
N THR A 239 7.38 -9.53 -3.53
CA THR A 239 8.44 -9.03 -2.63
C THR A 239 9.54 -10.07 -2.46
N GLU A 240 10.79 -9.62 -2.40
CA GLU A 240 11.94 -10.53 -2.30
C GLU A 240 11.86 -11.37 -1.01
N GLY A 241 12.11 -12.68 -1.15
CA GLY A 241 12.13 -13.62 -0.01
C GLY A 241 10.78 -14.18 0.41
N VAL A 242 9.67 -13.76 -0.22
CA VAL A 242 8.34 -14.33 0.04
C VAL A 242 8.15 -15.65 -0.72
N ASP A 243 7.61 -16.68 -0.04
CA ASP A 243 7.28 -17.96 -0.69
C ASP A 243 6.10 -17.79 -1.65
N SER A 244 6.36 -18.00 -2.94
CA SER A 244 5.36 -17.90 -4.00
C SER A 244 4.20 -18.90 -3.85
N ASN A 245 4.37 -19.98 -3.07
CA ASN A 245 3.33 -20.97 -2.80
C ASN A 245 2.50 -20.68 -1.54
N LEU A 246 2.81 -19.61 -0.80
CA LEU A 246 2.04 -19.20 0.35
C LEU A 246 0.59 -18.88 -0.07
N ASN A 247 -0.38 -19.42 0.66
CA ASN A 247 -1.79 -19.09 0.45
C ASN A 247 -2.05 -17.66 0.90
N LEU A 248 -2.83 -16.93 0.11
CA LEU A 248 -3.25 -15.57 0.42
C LEU A 248 -4.29 -15.57 1.55
N GLY A 249 -4.05 -14.73 2.55
CA GLY A 249 -5.03 -14.37 3.56
C GLY A 249 -5.95 -13.25 3.11
N TRP A 250 -6.43 -12.51 4.11
CA TRP A 250 -6.97 -11.17 3.88
C TRP A 250 -5.83 -10.23 3.49
N LEU A 251 -6.07 -9.42 2.48
CA LEU A 251 -5.11 -8.47 1.96
C LEU A 251 -5.45 -7.06 2.41
N ARG A 252 -4.41 -6.22 2.49
CA ARG A 252 -4.53 -4.78 2.55
C ARG A 252 -3.66 -4.16 1.47
N VAL A 253 -4.21 -3.14 0.81
CA VAL A 253 -3.46 -2.30 -0.13
C VAL A 253 -2.96 -1.10 0.65
N VAL A 254 -1.65 -0.84 0.62
CA VAL A 254 -1.02 0.28 1.32
C VAL A 254 -0.30 1.16 0.29
N PHE A 255 -0.54 2.46 0.36
CA PHE A 255 0.13 3.47 -0.45
C PHE A 255 1.19 4.12 0.42
N VAL A 256 2.41 4.17 -0.11
CA VAL A 256 3.59 4.62 0.60
C VAL A 256 4.29 5.68 -0.24
N GLU A 257 4.59 6.82 0.37
CA GLU A 257 5.54 7.81 -0.13
C GLU A 257 6.91 7.30 0.30
N ARG A 258 7.73 6.93 -0.68
CA ARG A 258 9.02 6.27 -0.45
C ARG A 258 10.16 7.23 -0.76
N ASP A 259 11.13 7.31 0.14
CA ASP A 259 12.30 8.17 -0.04
C ASP A 259 13.56 7.37 -0.40
N ASP A 260 13.61 6.07 -0.04
CA ASP A 260 14.72 5.18 -0.40
C ASP A 260 14.34 3.68 -0.58
N GLY A 261 15.14 2.98 -1.38
CA GLY A 261 14.86 1.61 -1.79
C GLY A 261 13.69 1.52 -2.78
N ARG A 262 13.65 0.45 -3.56
CA ARG A 262 12.60 0.26 -4.57
C ARG A 262 11.98 -1.12 -4.44
N CYS A 263 10.72 -1.22 -4.78
CA CYS A 263 10.08 -2.50 -5.07
C CYS A 263 11.02 -3.35 -5.96
N PRO A 264 11.34 -4.62 -5.61
CA PRO A 264 10.59 -5.55 -4.77
C PRO A 264 10.96 -5.57 -3.28
N LEU A 265 11.70 -4.58 -2.77
CA LEU A 265 12.04 -4.54 -1.34
C LEU A 265 10.85 -4.06 -0.50
N PRO A 266 10.62 -4.62 0.71
CA PRO A 266 9.62 -4.12 1.63
C PRO A 266 9.90 -2.66 2.01
N PHE A 267 8.86 -1.87 2.26
CA PHE A 267 9.00 -0.53 2.81
C PHE A 267 9.34 -0.58 4.32
N ASN A 268 9.99 0.47 4.81
CA ASN A 268 10.38 0.65 6.20
C ASN A 268 9.72 1.89 6.77
N VAL A 269 8.83 1.70 7.72
CA VAL A 269 7.98 2.76 8.30
C VAL A 269 8.69 3.79 9.16
N HIS A 270 9.98 3.59 9.39
CA HIS A 270 10.84 4.58 10.01
C HIS A 270 11.40 5.60 9.02
N ASP A 271 11.39 5.26 7.73
CA ASP A 271 11.86 6.10 6.61
C ASP A 271 10.67 6.49 5.75
N ASP A 272 9.93 5.48 5.31
CA ASP A 272 8.84 5.59 4.36
C ASP A 272 7.54 5.99 5.05
N ARG A 273 6.83 6.91 4.41
CA ARG A 273 5.58 7.44 4.94
C ARG A 273 4.40 6.69 4.35
N VAL A 274 3.63 6.03 5.22
CA VAL A 274 2.33 5.46 4.82
C VAL A 274 1.34 6.59 4.57
N MET A 275 0.97 6.78 3.31
CA MET A 275 0.05 7.84 2.90
C MET A 275 -1.39 7.45 3.20
N SER A 276 -1.75 6.21 2.89
CA SER A 276 -3.07 5.66 3.18
C SER A 276 -3.08 4.15 3.02
N SER A 277 -4.12 3.50 3.52
CA SER A 277 -4.35 2.08 3.28
C SER A 277 -5.83 1.75 3.07
N SER A 278 -6.08 0.61 2.44
CA SER A 278 -7.44 0.12 2.19
C SER A 278 -8.03 -0.56 3.42
N ARG A 279 -9.34 -0.78 3.37
CA ARG A 279 -10.00 -1.79 4.20
C ARG A 279 -9.48 -3.19 3.88
N LEU A 280 -9.84 -4.16 4.71
CA LEU A 280 -9.56 -5.57 4.43
C LEU A 280 -10.26 -5.98 3.14
N ILE A 281 -9.49 -6.59 2.24
CA ILE A 281 -9.98 -7.04 0.95
C ILE A 281 -9.49 -8.44 0.65
N ASP A 282 -10.32 -9.23 -0.03
CA ASP A 282 -9.92 -10.52 -0.54
C ASP A 282 -9.41 -10.45 -1.98
N TYR A 283 -8.59 -11.43 -2.36
CA TYR A 283 -8.05 -11.55 -3.71
C TYR A 283 -9.15 -11.61 -4.79
N ASP A 284 -10.27 -12.24 -4.49
CA ASP A 284 -11.38 -12.42 -5.42
C ASP A 284 -12.15 -11.12 -5.72
N THR A 285 -12.06 -10.15 -4.83
CA THR A 285 -12.60 -8.80 -4.98
C THR A 285 -11.59 -7.94 -5.75
N LEU A 286 -10.29 -8.04 -5.41
CA LEU A 286 -9.22 -7.37 -6.16
C LEU A 286 -9.24 -7.77 -7.64
N LYS A 287 -9.41 -9.06 -7.99
CA LYS A 287 -9.38 -9.47 -9.40
C LYS A 287 -10.54 -8.91 -10.26
N LYS A 288 -11.63 -8.43 -9.65
CA LYS A 288 -12.83 -7.98 -10.37
C LYS A 288 -12.72 -6.57 -10.96
N GLY A 289 -11.73 -5.77 -10.56
CA GLY A 289 -11.65 -4.39 -11.05
C GLY A 289 -12.61 -3.41 -10.36
N GLU A 290 -13.12 -3.74 -9.17
CA GLU A 290 -13.99 -2.82 -8.42
C GLU A 290 -13.18 -1.59 -7.95
N THR A 291 -13.79 -0.40 -7.99
CA THR A 291 -13.14 0.80 -7.44
C THR A 291 -13.06 0.67 -5.93
N LEU A 292 -11.84 0.78 -5.42
CA LEU A 292 -11.55 0.80 -4.01
C LEU A 292 -11.19 2.23 -3.62
N SER A 293 -11.84 2.73 -2.58
CA SER A 293 -11.43 3.97 -1.94
C SER A 293 -10.50 3.63 -0.80
N LEU A 294 -9.36 4.31 -0.75
CA LEU A 294 -8.52 4.27 0.42
C LEU A 294 -9.18 5.04 1.56
N SER A 295 -8.73 4.71 2.77
CA SER A 295 -9.09 5.45 3.96
C SER A 295 -8.82 6.95 3.81
N GLN A 296 -9.67 7.79 4.40
CA GLN A 296 -9.62 9.25 4.29
C GLN A 296 -9.77 9.82 2.86
N ASN A 297 -10.19 8.99 1.88
CA ASN A 297 -10.32 9.37 0.47
C ASN A 297 -9.02 9.90 -0.17
N VAL A 298 -7.85 9.58 0.38
CA VAL A 298 -6.56 10.06 -0.16
C VAL A 298 -6.33 9.56 -1.59
N ALA A 299 -6.80 8.35 -1.90
CA ALA A 299 -6.84 7.87 -3.26
C ALA A 299 -8.05 6.99 -3.54
N GLN A 300 -8.42 6.92 -4.81
CA GLN A 300 -9.30 5.91 -5.39
C GLN A 300 -8.50 5.11 -6.39
N PHE A 301 -8.69 3.79 -6.43
CA PHE A 301 -7.94 2.95 -7.35
C PHE A 301 -8.76 1.74 -7.81
N GLN A 302 -8.37 1.15 -8.94
CA GLN A 302 -8.89 -0.13 -9.41
C GLN A 302 -7.71 -1.05 -9.69
N ILE A 303 -7.70 -2.23 -9.07
CA ILE A 303 -6.83 -3.34 -9.45
C ILE A 303 -7.72 -4.38 -10.14
N ALA A 304 -7.23 -5.02 -11.19
CA ALA A 304 -7.94 -6.12 -11.85
C ALA A 304 -6.95 -7.22 -12.27
N ASP A 305 -7.46 -8.43 -12.48
CA ASP A 305 -6.64 -9.55 -12.97
C ASP A 305 -6.37 -9.45 -14.48
N LEU A 306 -5.27 -10.04 -14.94
CA LEU A 306 -4.85 -10.06 -16.34
C LEU A 306 -5.98 -10.54 -17.27
N SER A 307 -6.72 -11.58 -16.86
CA SER A 307 -7.82 -12.13 -17.66
C SER A 307 -8.98 -11.15 -17.88
N PHE A 308 -9.15 -10.16 -17.01
CA PHE A 308 -10.10 -9.07 -17.21
C PHE A 308 -9.68 -8.20 -18.40
N PHE A 309 -8.39 -7.92 -18.52
CA PHE A 309 -7.85 -7.12 -19.61
C PHE A 309 -7.80 -7.90 -20.93
N GLU A 310 -7.44 -9.18 -20.91
CA GLU A 310 -7.48 -10.03 -22.11
C GLU A 310 -8.86 -10.07 -22.78
N GLN A 311 -9.95 -9.89 -22.01
CA GLN A 311 -11.30 -9.78 -22.56
C GLN A 311 -11.59 -8.41 -23.19
N LEU A 312 -10.92 -7.35 -22.73
CA LEU A 312 -11.09 -5.99 -23.23
C LEU A 312 -10.26 -5.72 -24.50
N PHE A 313 -9.11 -6.39 -24.66
CA PHE A 313 -8.21 -6.16 -25.79
C PHE A 313 -8.29 -7.29 -26.83
N SER A 314 -8.86 -7.00 -28.00
CA SER A 314 -8.88 -7.92 -29.15
C SER A 314 -7.45 -8.18 -29.66
N LEU A 315 -7.02 -9.44 -29.53
CA LEU A 315 -5.66 -9.98 -29.73
C LEU A 315 -5.17 -10.06 -31.19
N ILE A 316 -5.66 -9.25 -32.13
CA ILE A 316 -5.20 -9.31 -33.53
C ILE A 316 -4.08 -8.29 -33.75
N PRO A 317 -2.80 -8.72 -33.82
CA PRO A 317 -1.72 -7.81 -34.17
C PRO A 317 -1.88 -7.27 -35.59
N PRO A 318 -1.46 -6.02 -35.84
CA PRO A 318 -1.29 -5.57 -37.20
C PRO A 318 -0.15 -6.26 -37.91
N ALA A 319 -0.23 -6.25 -39.23
CA ALA A 319 0.77 -6.86 -40.09
C ALA A 319 2.16 -6.19 -40.05
N SER A 320 2.32 -4.97 -39.51
CA SER A 320 3.64 -4.36 -39.21
C SER A 320 3.55 -2.99 -38.55
N PHE A 321 4.36 -2.73 -37.51
CA PHE A 321 4.63 -1.38 -36.99
C PHE A 321 5.57 -0.55 -37.89
N GLY A 322 6.22 -1.16 -38.88
CA GLY A 322 7.26 -0.51 -39.70
C GLY A 322 6.81 0.63 -40.62
N SER A 323 5.50 0.90 -40.74
CA SER A 323 4.97 2.09 -41.42
C SER A 323 4.58 3.22 -40.45
N LEU A 324 4.56 2.95 -39.15
CA LEU A 324 4.18 3.92 -38.14
C LEU A 324 5.32 4.94 -37.96
N LYS A 325 4.95 6.21 -37.80
CA LYS A 325 5.88 7.30 -37.50
C LYS A 325 5.26 8.31 -36.55
N VAL A 326 6.09 8.97 -35.76
CA VAL A 326 5.72 10.18 -35.03
C VAL A 326 5.68 11.35 -36.02
N ILE A 327 4.52 11.99 -36.13
CA ILE A 327 4.26 13.16 -37.00
C ILE A 327 4.28 14.46 -36.22
N SER A 328 3.78 14.46 -34.99
CA SER A 328 3.75 15.65 -34.15
C SER A 328 3.83 15.26 -32.68
N LEU A 329 4.42 16.16 -31.90
CA LEU A 329 4.49 16.10 -30.46
C LEU A 329 4.09 17.47 -29.91
N ARG A 330 2.99 17.50 -29.14
CA ARG A 330 2.55 18.62 -28.31
C ARG A 330 3.32 18.62 -26.99
N PRO A 331 3.39 19.75 -26.29
CA PRO A 331 4.34 19.92 -25.22
C PRO A 331 4.16 18.84 -24.18
N LEU A 332 5.29 18.20 -23.87
CA LEU A 332 5.47 17.39 -22.68
C LEU A 332 5.21 18.32 -21.49
N GLY A 333 4.57 17.82 -20.43
CA GLY A 333 4.50 18.54 -19.16
C GLY A 333 5.90 18.96 -18.70
N ILE A 334 6.00 19.68 -17.57
CA ILE A 334 7.29 20.16 -17.05
C ILE A 334 8.26 18.96 -16.96
N LEU A 335 9.18 18.82 -17.93
CA LEU A 335 10.34 17.98 -17.76
C LEU A 335 11.06 18.55 -16.53
N PRO A 336 11.45 17.71 -15.55
CA PRO A 336 12.19 18.19 -14.38
C PRO A 336 13.33 19.10 -14.85
N GLU A 337 13.60 20.20 -14.14
CA GLU A 337 14.62 21.16 -14.54
C GLU A 337 15.98 20.46 -14.68
N LEU A 338 16.30 20.02 -15.90
CA LEU A 338 17.57 19.35 -16.15
C LEU A 338 18.69 20.36 -15.89
N PRO A 339 19.76 19.96 -15.18
CA PRO A 339 20.94 20.79 -15.04
C PRO A 339 21.37 21.28 -16.42
N LEU A 340 21.63 22.59 -16.55
CA LEU A 340 22.07 23.29 -17.78
C LEU A 340 23.30 22.68 -18.50
N GLU A 341 23.86 21.59 -17.99
CA GLU A 341 24.97 20.84 -18.58
C GLU A 341 24.51 19.75 -19.56
N PHE A 342 23.21 19.39 -19.60
CA PHE A 342 22.62 18.51 -20.62
C PHE A 342 22.00 19.36 -21.74
N LEU A 343 22.83 19.73 -22.72
CA LEU A 343 22.47 20.73 -23.75
C LEU A 343 21.78 20.18 -25.00
N ASP A 344 21.35 18.92 -25.02
CA ASP A 344 20.54 18.37 -26.11
C ASP A 344 19.58 17.31 -25.51
N PRO A 345 18.32 17.66 -25.13
CA PRO A 345 17.30 16.65 -24.82
C PRO A 345 17.09 15.79 -26.06
N GLU A 346 17.23 14.48 -25.91
CA GLU A 346 17.13 13.54 -27.03
C GLU A 346 15.89 12.66 -26.83
N ILE A 347 14.72 13.25 -27.05
CA ILE A 347 13.44 12.56 -26.88
C ILE A 347 13.36 11.27 -27.71
N GLU A 348 12.96 10.18 -27.06
CA GLU A 348 12.62 8.91 -27.70
C GLU A 348 11.15 8.55 -27.43
N VAL A 349 10.51 7.89 -28.40
CA VAL A 349 9.16 7.32 -28.22
C VAL A 349 9.23 5.80 -28.33
N HIS A 350 8.82 5.11 -27.28
CA HIS A 350 8.80 3.66 -27.18
C HIS A 350 7.38 3.12 -27.26
N LEU A 351 7.20 2.05 -28.03
CA LEU A 351 6.03 1.18 -27.95
C LEU A 351 6.44 -0.06 -27.19
N ILE A 352 5.77 -0.32 -26.07
CA ILE A 352 6.11 -1.39 -25.14
C ILE A 352 4.89 -2.31 -25.00
N ASP A 353 5.13 -3.62 -24.99
CA ASP A 353 4.10 -4.58 -24.61
C ASP A 353 3.83 -4.43 -23.11
N ALA A 354 2.64 -3.97 -22.75
CA ALA A 354 2.28 -3.69 -21.36
C ALA A 354 2.31 -4.94 -20.47
N PHE A 355 2.19 -6.15 -21.05
CA PHE A 355 2.25 -7.40 -20.28
C PHE A 355 3.67 -7.88 -20.04
N THR A 356 4.50 -7.88 -21.08
CA THR A 356 5.88 -8.39 -20.97
C THR A 356 6.90 -7.32 -20.61
N GLN A 357 6.50 -6.05 -20.61
CA GLN A 357 7.34 -4.88 -20.40
C GLN A 357 8.47 -4.75 -21.42
N LYS A 358 8.36 -5.44 -22.57
CA LYS A 358 9.37 -5.43 -23.63
C LYS A 358 9.06 -4.36 -24.67
N THR A 359 10.07 -3.57 -25.04
CA THR A 359 9.99 -2.66 -26.19
C THR A 359 9.72 -3.44 -27.47
N ILE A 360 8.60 -3.11 -28.12
CA ILE A 360 8.16 -3.62 -29.42
C ILE A 360 8.87 -2.85 -30.54
N ALA A 361 8.87 -1.52 -30.43
CA ALA A 361 9.47 -0.61 -31.38
C ALA A 361 9.83 0.72 -30.71
N CYS A 362 10.78 1.45 -31.28
CA CYS A 362 11.22 2.76 -30.79
C CYS A 362 11.39 3.75 -31.95
N ALA A 363 11.10 5.01 -31.72
CA ALA A 363 11.32 6.10 -32.66
C ALA A 363 12.28 7.12 -32.04
N VAL A 364 13.39 7.35 -32.73
CA VAL A 364 14.49 8.24 -32.29
C VAL A 364 14.92 9.12 -33.45
N ASN A 365 15.14 8.50 -34.61
CA ASN A 365 15.55 9.18 -35.83
C ASN A 365 14.44 10.11 -36.33
N GLY A 366 14.62 11.43 -36.27
CA GLY A 366 13.61 12.42 -36.64
C GLY A 366 13.00 13.19 -35.46
N LEU A 367 13.40 12.86 -34.22
CA LEU A 367 13.10 13.62 -33.00
C LEU A 367 14.29 14.48 -32.53
N GLN A 368 15.39 14.52 -33.30
CA GLN A 368 16.55 15.34 -32.96
C GLN A 368 16.16 16.83 -32.95
N GLY A 369 16.32 17.49 -31.79
CA GLY A 369 15.95 18.89 -31.59
C GLY A 369 14.54 19.11 -31.05
N VAL A 370 13.89 18.06 -30.54
CA VAL A 370 12.80 18.22 -29.57
C VAL A 370 13.45 18.53 -28.22
N ASP A 371 13.57 19.82 -27.91
CA ASP A 371 14.48 20.35 -26.89
C ASP A 371 13.83 21.31 -25.89
N GLN A 372 12.55 21.63 -26.06
CA GLN A 372 11.86 22.68 -25.29
C GLN A 372 10.47 22.24 -24.86
N ASN A 373 10.23 22.39 -23.55
CA ASN A 373 8.88 22.38 -22.98
C ASN A 373 8.03 23.49 -23.63
N ASP A 374 6.71 23.30 -23.67
CA ASP A 374 5.73 24.27 -24.21
C ASP A 374 5.75 24.54 -25.72
N ARG A 375 6.49 23.76 -26.52
CA ARG A 375 6.51 23.89 -27.98
C ARG A 375 5.75 22.76 -28.67
N LEU A 376 4.95 23.13 -29.67
CA LEU A 376 4.40 22.17 -30.63
C LEU A 376 5.46 21.87 -31.71
N TYR A 377 5.82 20.60 -31.85
CA TYR A 377 6.66 20.09 -32.92
C TYR A 377 5.76 19.43 -33.98
N GLU A 378 5.72 19.99 -35.19
CA GLU A 378 4.94 19.47 -36.32
C GLU A 378 5.85 19.02 -37.45
N GLY A 379 5.36 18.11 -38.31
CA GLY A 379 6.12 17.63 -39.46
C GLY A 379 7.32 16.77 -39.06
N LEU A 380 7.29 16.21 -37.86
CA LEU A 380 8.19 15.14 -37.47
C LEU A 380 7.98 13.97 -38.42
N SER A 381 9.05 13.22 -38.66
CA SER A 381 8.98 12.02 -39.48
C SER A 381 9.89 11.00 -38.85
N ALA A 382 9.57 10.65 -37.60
CA ALA A 382 10.36 9.68 -36.86
C ALA A 382 9.77 8.28 -37.02
N PRO A 383 10.32 7.42 -37.91
CA PRO A 383 9.81 6.08 -38.10
C PRO A 383 10.12 5.22 -36.87
N PHE A 384 9.21 4.30 -36.57
CA PHE A 384 9.47 3.28 -35.56
C PHE A 384 10.38 2.18 -36.12
N GLU A 385 11.53 2.00 -35.48
CA GLU A 385 12.41 0.86 -35.68
C GLU A 385 11.92 -0.29 -34.80
N VAL A 386 11.50 -1.38 -35.44
CA VAL A 386 10.99 -2.57 -34.72
C VAL A 386 12.18 -3.32 -34.11
N THR A 387 12.26 -3.28 -32.80
CA THR A 387 13.33 -3.91 -32.02
C THR A 387 12.99 -5.35 -31.64
N TRP A 388 11.70 -5.71 -31.63
CA TRP A 388 11.26 -7.04 -31.27
C TRP A 388 10.76 -7.85 -32.49
N GLN A 389 11.52 -8.89 -32.85
CA GLN A 389 11.23 -9.74 -34.01
C GLN A 389 10.51 -11.06 -33.68
N GLU A 390 10.32 -11.39 -32.40
CA GLU A 390 9.66 -12.63 -32.00
C GLU A 390 8.55 -12.40 -30.96
N ALA A 391 7.29 -12.45 -31.39
CA ALA A 391 6.33 -13.24 -30.65
C ALA A 391 5.27 -13.87 -31.54
N LYS A 392 5.09 -15.16 -31.29
CA LYS A 392 3.93 -15.95 -31.68
C LYS A 392 2.75 -15.74 -30.72
N ASP A 393 2.92 -14.87 -29.73
CA ASP A 393 1.93 -14.56 -28.71
C ASP A 393 1.26 -13.23 -29.03
N PRO A 394 -0.06 -13.12 -28.77
CA PRO A 394 -0.81 -11.94 -29.10
C PRO A 394 -0.35 -10.76 -28.25
N PHE A 395 -0.19 -9.61 -28.90
CA PHE A 395 0.12 -8.36 -28.20
C PHE A 395 -1.09 -7.99 -27.35
N GLY A 396 -0.81 -7.76 -26.07
CA GLY A 396 -1.72 -7.07 -25.17
C GLY A 396 -1.88 -5.59 -25.53
N PRO A 397 -2.38 -4.79 -24.58
CA PRO A 397 -2.37 -3.34 -24.76
C PRO A 397 -0.94 -2.81 -24.93
N ILE A 398 -0.81 -1.69 -25.66
CA ILE A 398 0.47 -1.07 -26.01
C ILE A 398 0.68 0.10 -25.08
N ARG A 399 1.77 0.07 -24.30
CA ARG A 399 2.23 1.24 -23.55
C ARG A 399 3.08 2.10 -24.47
N VAL A 400 2.70 3.35 -24.63
CA VAL A 400 3.44 4.38 -25.35
C VAL A 400 4.16 5.21 -24.30
N VAL A 401 5.49 5.18 -24.32
CA VAL A 401 6.34 5.90 -23.36
C VAL A 401 7.18 6.91 -24.12
N ILE A 402 7.17 8.14 -23.68
CA ILE A 402 8.05 9.21 -24.14
C ILE A 402 9.09 9.43 -23.06
N VAL A 403 10.36 9.33 -23.43
CA VAL A 403 11.47 9.48 -22.50
C VAL A 403 12.43 10.56 -22.97
N ASP A 404 13.03 11.26 -22.02
CA ASP A 404 14.23 12.06 -22.26
C ASP A 404 15.47 11.19 -22.06
N ARG A 405 16.41 11.29 -22.99
CA ARG A 405 17.57 10.40 -23.07
C ARG A 405 18.78 11.04 -22.41
N ASP A 406 19.36 10.32 -21.46
CA ASP A 406 20.53 10.81 -20.71
C ASP A 406 21.88 10.23 -21.20
N ASP A 407 21.89 9.07 -21.86
CA ASP A 407 23.11 8.26 -22.01
C ASP A 407 23.69 8.15 -23.44
N GLY A 408 23.03 8.74 -24.44
CA GLY A 408 23.46 8.79 -25.84
C GLY A 408 23.50 7.43 -26.56
N LYS A 409 22.94 6.36 -25.98
CA LYS A 409 22.73 5.09 -26.70
C LYS A 409 21.48 5.19 -27.56
N THR A 410 21.47 4.54 -28.73
CA THR A 410 20.29 4.51 -29.61
C THR A 410 19.41 3.31 -29.26
N CYS A 411 18.09 3.52 -29.21
CA CYS A 411 17.04 2.48 -29.20
C CYS A 411 17.43 1.21 -28.37
N PRO A 412 17.36 1.27 -27.03
CA PRO A 412 17.74 0.14 -26.19
C PRO A 412 16.91 -1.12 -26.47
N THR A 413 17.58 -2.27 -26.29
CA THR A 413 16.92 -3.57 -26.24
C THR A 413 16.25 -3.72 -24.87
N SER A 414 14.95 -3.39 -24.83
CA SER A 414 13.93 -3.92 -23.93
C SER A 414 13.92 -3.63 -22.42
N THR A 415 14.93 -3.04 -21.76
CA THR A 415 14.91 -3.07 -20.27
C THR A 415 15.60 -1.93 -19.51
N ASP A 416 16.15 -0.90 -20.17
CA ASP A 416 16.98 0.11 -19.48
C ASP A 416 16.34 1.51 -19.50
N LEU A 417 15.04 1.61 -19.19
CA LEU A 417 14.39 2.91 -18.94
C LEU A 417 14.80 3.50 -17.57
N THR A 418 15.55 2.76 -16.76
CA THR A 418 15.93 3.17 -15.39
C THR A 418 16.90 4.35 -15.34
N HIS A 419 17.43 4.76 -16.49
CA HIS A 419 18.36 5.89 -16.62
C HIS A 419 17.77 7.04 -17.45
N ASP A 420 16.55 6.90 -17.96
CA ASP A 420 15.91 7.90 -18.82
C ASP A 420 14.66 8.43 -18.10
N ASP A 421 14.49 9.75 -18.08
CA ASP A 421 13.35 10.40 -17.43
C ASP A 421 12.07 10.20 -18.26
N ILE A 422 11.03 9.59 -17.68
CA ILE A 422 9.75 9.41 -18.35
C ILE A 422 9.00 10.75 -18.40
N ALA A 423 8.89 11.31 -19.60
CA ALA A 423 8.23 12.59 -19.85
C ALA A 423 6.71 12.46 -19.94
N ALA A 424 6.24 11.34 -20.51
CA ALA A 424 4.82 11.02 -20.60
C ALA A 424 4.64 9.55 -20.92
N GLU A 425 3.63 8.92 -20.34
CA GLU A 425 3.23 7.58 -20.75
C GLU A 425 1.73 7.36 -20.77
N LYS A 426 1.29 6.46 -21.64
CA LYS A 426 -0.10 6.05 -21.76
C LYS A 426 -0.20 4.64 -22.31
N THR A 427 -1.09 3.83 -21.73
CA THR A 427 -1.42 2.54 -22.32
C THR A 427 -2.71 2.60 -23.10
N LEU A 428 -2.71 1.98 -24.28
CA LEU A 428 -3.78 2.05 -25.27
C LEU A 428 -4.14 0.67 -25.80
N THR A 429 -5.38 0.50 -26.22
CA THR A 429 -5.74 -0.54 -27.19
C THR A 429 -4.99 -0.29 -28.51
N TYR A 430 -4.83 -1.35 -29.30
CA TYR A 430 -4.32 -1.20 -30.66
C TYR A 430 -5.23 -0.29 -31.53
N GLU A 431 -6.54 -0.38 -31.34
CA GLU A 431 -7.51 0.43 -32.08
C GLU A 431 -7.38 1.93 -31.76
N GLU A 432 -7.13 2.28 -30.51
CA GLU A 432 -6.86 3.67 -30.09
C GLU A 432 -5.55 4.18 -30.66
N MET A 433 -4.48 3.36 -30.64
CA MET A 433 -3.22 3.73 -31.27
C MET A 433 -3.39 3.99 -32.78
N LEU A 434 -4.26 3.23 -33.46
CA LEU A 434 -4.60 3.43 -34.87
C LEU A 434 -5.37 4.72 -35.17
N GLN A 435 -6.05 5.32 -34.18
CA GLN A 435 -6.75 6.60 -34.37
C GLN A 435 -5.77 7.76 -34.62
N GLY A 436 -4.48 7.54 -34.38
CA GLY A 436 -3.39 8.45 -34.74
C GLY A 436 -3.10 9.48 -33.66
N THR A 437 -4.09 10.02 -32.94
CA THR A 437 -3.86 10.99 -31.87
C THR A 437 -3.90 10.32 -30.50
N ILE A 438 -2.82 10.47 -29.73
CA ILE A 438 -2.69 10.00 -28.35
C ILE A 438 -2.61 11.22 -27.44
N THR A 439 -3.54 11.35 -26.48
CA THR A 439 -3.52 12.41 -25.46
C THR A 439 -3.11 11.80 -24.11
N PHE A 440 -2.06 12.32 -23.50
CA PHE A 440 -1.50 11.88 -22.21
C PHE A 440 -2.17 12.62 -21.03
N PRO A 441 -2.06 12.10 -19.79
CA PRO A 441 -2.67 12.72 -18.60
C PRO A 441 -2.25 14.18 -18.36
N ASN A 442 -0.98 14.51 -18.63
CA ASN A 442 -0.42 15.86 -18.53
C ASN A 442 -0.81 16.79 -19.72
N SER A 443 -1.85 16.45 -20.48
CA SER A 443 -2.31 17.17 -21.68
C SER A 443 -1.33 17.22 -22.86
N SER A 444 -0.23 16.45 -22.82
CA SER A 444 0.62 16.22 -23.99
C SER A 444 -0.17 15.49 -25.07
N GLU A 445 0.16 15.71 -26.34
CA GLU A 445 -0.41 14.93 -27.44
C GLU A 445 0.68 14.41 -28.37
N LEU A 446 0.60 13.14 -28.74
CA LEU A 446 1.43 12.52 -29.75
C LEU A 446 0.57 12.17 -30.95
N LEU A 447 0.96 12.65 -32.14
CA LEU A 447 0.32 12.27 -33.38
C LEU A 447 1.16 11.22 -34.10
N LEU A 448 0.61 10.04 -34.24
CA LEU A 448 1.10 8.93 -35.04
C LEU A 448 0.49 8.97 -36.44
N GLY A 449 1.28 8.59 -37.44
CA GLY A 449 0.76 8.36 -38.79
C GLY A 449 1.36 7.14 -39.46
N PHE A 450 0.69 6.72 -40.53
CA PHE A 450 1.07 5.60 -41.38
C PHE A 450 1.73 6.05 -42.69
#